data_AF-A0A952HIX7-F1
#
_entry.id   AF-A0A952HIX7-F1
#
_cell.length_a   1.000
_cell.length_b   1.000
_cell.length_c   1.000
_cell.angle_alpha   90.00
_cell.angle_beta   90.00
_cell.angle_gamma   90.00
#
_symmetry.space_group_name_H-M   'P 1'
#
loop_
_entity.id
_entity.type
_entity.pdbx_description
1 polymer ?
#
loop_
_entity_poly.entity_id
_entity_poly.type
_entity_poly.pdbx_seq_one_letter_code
_entity_poly.pdbx_strand_id
1 'polypeptide(L)'
;MGTLIYDGADGFTFDDRVLAHLQAVIQTKLRRREGFLLIWTDRTAGADGILRSIWLDPSISVQFVFAGPTLPELNRDWLTLLSERANSNSGLMLEDDLRAEIREEVPQGSYRASKSRNGKRPDGA
;
A
#
# COMPACT_ATOMS: atom_id res chain seq x y z
N MET A 1 0.28 -11.62 -10.45
CA MET A 1 1.36 -11.02 -9.66
C MET A 1 2.10 -10.06 -10.58
N GLY A 2 2.08 -8.77 -10.25
CA GLY A 2 2.69 -7.70 -11.01
C GLY A 2 3.96 -7.21 -10.32
N THR A 3 4.73 -6.39 -11.03
CA THR A 3 6.03 -5.90 -10.57
C THR A 3 6.08 -4.38 -10.64
N LEU A 4 6.47 -3.77 -9.52
CA LEU A 4 6.93 -2.38 -9.46
C LEU A 4 8.43 -2.37 -9.72
N ILE A 5 8.86 -1.81 -10.84
CA ILE A 5 10.28 -1.62 -11.15
C ILE A 5 10.66 -0.19 -10.75
N TYR A 6 11.68 -0.08 -9.92
CA TYR A 6 12.17 1.18 -9.38
C TYR A 6 13.64 1.38 -9.77
N ASP A 7 13.94 2.57 -10.29
CA ASP A 7 15.30 2.99 -10.66
C ASP A 7 16.07 2.01 -11.57
N GLY A 8 15.33 1.31 -12.46
CA GLY A 8 15.89 0.43 -13.49
C GLY A 8 16.56 -0.86 -13.00
N ALA A 9 16.66 -1.10 -11.69
CA ALA A 9 17.39 -2.23 -11.12
C ALA A 9 16.55 -3.12 -10.20
N ASP A 10 15.67 -2.53 -9.38
CA ASP A 10 14.93 -3.28 -8.37
C ASP A 10 13.48 -3.52 -8.78
N GLY A 11 13.11 -4.81 -8.90
CA GLY A 11 11.74 -5.26 -9.14
C GLY A 11 11.09 -5.78 -7.87
N PHE A 12 9.94 -5.21 -7.50
CA PHE A 12 9.18 -5.59 -6.32
C PHE A 12 7.82 -6.20 -6.71
N THR A 13 7.57 -7.43 -6.27
CA THR A 13 6.37 -8.18 -6.66
C THR A 13 5.20 -7.88 -5.72
N PHE A 14 4.05 -7.61 -6.31
CA PHE A 14 2.78 -7.43 -5.62
C PHE A 14 1.67 -8.22 -6.33
N ASP A 15 0.53 -8.39 -5.66
CA ASP A 15 -0.69 -8.77 -6.36
C ASP A 15 -1.07 -7.66 -7.36
N ASP A 16 -1.59 -8.02 -8.55
CA ASP A 16 -1.90 -7.06 -9.62
C ASP A 16 -2.89 -6.00 -9.13
N ARG A 17 -3.88 -6.39 -8.31
CA ARG A 17 -4.87 -5.45 -7.79
C ARG A 17 -4.24 -4.50 -6.78
N VAL A 18 -3.40 -5.01 -5.87
CA VAL A 18 -2.62 -4.15 -4.96
C VAL A 18 -1.76 -3.18 -5.76
N LEU A 19 -1.07 -3.66 -6.79
CA LEU A 19 -0.24 -2.85 -7.67
C LEU A 19 -1.04 -1.76 -8.40
N ALA A 20 -2.25 -2.07 -8.85
CA ALA A 20 -3.12 -1.12 -9.54
C ALA A 20 -3.55 0.03 -8.61
N HIS A 21 -3.90 -0.28 -7.36
CA HIS A 21 -4.23 0.73 -6.36
C HIS A 21 -3.01 1.59 -6.00
N LEU A 22 -1.84 0.96 -5.82
CA LEU A 22 -0.59 1.69 -5.62
C LEU A 22 -0.28 2.60 -6.80
N GLN A 23 -0.39 2.12 -8.04
CA GLN A 23 -0.15 2.91 -9.24
C GLN A 23 -1.01 4.18 -9.24
N ALA A 24 -2.31 4.08 -8.96
CA ALA A 24 -3.21 5.23 -8.97
C ALA A 24 -2.80 6.30 -7.93
N VAL A 25 -2.42 5.89 -6.72
CA VAL A 25 -2.00 6.80 -5.64
C VAL A 25 -0.63 7.40 -5.94
N ILE A 26 0.34 6.58 -6.36
CA ILE A 26 1.69 7.03 -6.73
C ILE A 26 1.61 8.04 -7.88
N GLN A 27 0.89 7.73 -8.96
CA GLN A 27 0.72 8.65 -10.10
C GLN A 27 0.11 9.98 -9.67
N THR A 28 -0.90 9.94 -8.80
CA THR A 28 -1.55 11.17 -8.31
C THR A 28 -0.58 12.07 -7.55
N LYS A 29 0.23 11.51 -6.65
CA LYS A 29 1.21 12.27 -5.86
C LYS A 29 2.38 12.77 -6.72
N LEU A 30 2.94 11.92 -7.58
CA LEU A 30 4.06 12.32 -8.45
C LEU A 30 3.65 13.40 -9.46
N ARG A 31 2.41 13.40 -9.98
CA ARG A 31 1.90 14.50 -10.82
C ARG A 31 1.82 15.84 -10.09
N ARG A 32 1.67 15.82 -8.76
CA ARG A 32 1.70 17.02 -7.89
C ARG A 32 3.11 17.37 -7.41
N ARG A 33 4.13 16.61 -7.85
CA ARG A 33 5.51 16.70 -7.37
C ARG A 33 5.63 16.50 -5.86
N GLU A 34 4.79 15.62 -5.32
CA GLU A 34 4.83 15.22 -3.92
C GLU A 34 5.59 13.90 -3.79
N GLY A 35 6.87 13.98 -3.42
CA GLY A 35 7.65 12.80 -3.09
C GLY A 35 7.21 12.19 -1.74
N PHE A 36 7.30 10.87 -1.61
CA PHE A 36 6.93 10.16 -0.37
C PHE A 36 7.62 8.79 -0.26
N LEU A 37 7.69 8.25 0.95
CA LEU A 37 8.16 6.88 1.17
C LEU A 37 7.02 5.87 0.96
N LEU A 38 7.30 4.79 0.23
CA LEU A 38 6.50 3.57 0.26
C LEU A 38 7.26 2.53 1.07
N ILE A 39 6.60 1.96 2.09
CA ILE A 39 7.19 1.01 3.04
C ILE A 39 6.31 -0.23 3.10
N TRP A 40 6.89 -1.44 3.02
CA TRP A 40 6.16 -2.70 3.13
C TRP A 40 7.05 -3.84 3.64
N THR A 41 6.42 -4.92 4.08
CA THR A 41 7.15 -6.17 4.38
C THR A 41 7.20 -7.04 3.12
N ASP A 42 8.41 -7.22 2.59
CA ASP A 42 8.68 -8.14 1.49
C ASP A 42 8.80 -9.57 2.01
N ARG A 43 7.79 -10.39 1.70
CA ARG A 43 7.71 -11.79 2.12
C ARG A 43 8.39 -12.75 1.13
N THR A 44 8.97 -12.27 0.02
CA THR A 44 9.64 -13.17 -0.94
C THR A 44 10.95 -13.73 -0.40
N ALA A 45 11.53 -13.11 0.64
CA ALA A 45 12.79 -13.51 1.25
C ALA A 45 12.67 -14.52 2.40
N GLY A 46 11.44 -14.90 2.81
CA GLY A 46 11.21 -15.86 3.89
C GLY A 46 9.98 -15.54 4.75
N ALA A 47 9.68 -16.42 5.71
CA ALA A 47 8.49 -16.32 6.57
C ALA A 47 8.45 -15.01 7.38
N ASP A 48 9.59 -14.58 7.92
CA ASP A 48 9.70 -13.34 8.70
C ASP A 48 9.58 -12.08 7.82
N GLY A 49 9.87 -12.21 6.53
CA GLY A 49 9.93 -11.10 5.58
C GLY A 49 11.07 -10.12 5.85
N ILE A 50 11.25 -9.18 4.94
CA ILE A 50 12.21 -8.07 5.05
C ILE A 50 11.45 -6.76 4.93
N LEU A 51 11.64 -5.85 5.88
CA LEU A 51 11.11 -4.50 5.76
C LEU A 51 11.84 -3.79 4.61
N ARG A 52 11.08 -3.38 3.58
CA ARG A 52 11.58 -2.58 2.48
C ARG A 52 10.94 -1.21 2.50
N SER A 53 11.73 -0.22 2.11
CA SER A 53 11.25 1.13 1.85
C SER A 53 11.90 1.67 0.58
N ILE A 54 11.13 2.40 -0.21
CA ILE A 54 11.62 3.15 -1.36
C ILE A 54 11.14 4.59 -1.29
N TRP A 55 12.00 5.51 -1.70
CA TRP A 55 11.63 6.90 -1.94
C TRP A 55 10.99 7.01 -3.32
N LEU A 56 9.86 7.69 -3.43
CA LEU A 56 9.21 7.96 -4.71
C LEU A 56 9.28 9.45 -4.99
N ASP A 57 9.82 9.82 -6.16
CA ASP A 57 9.95 11.20 -6.61
C ASP A 57 9.76 11.29 -8.14
N PRO A 58 9.21 12.39 -8.68
CA PRO A 58 9.02 12.53 -10.12
C PRO A 58 10.32 12.47 -10.95
N SER A 59 11.49 12.68 -10.34
CA SER A 59 12.79 12.60 -11.02
C SER A 59 13.33 11.17 -11.12
N ILE A 60 12.68 10.18 -10.49
CA ILE A 60 13.14 8.79 -10.45
C ILE A 60 12.20 7.93 -11.29
N SER A 61 12.76 7.07 -12.14
CA SER A 61 11.95 6.22 -13.01
C SER A 61 11.20 5.15 -12.22
N VAL A 62 9.92 5.01 -12.51
CA VAL A 62 9.05 3.96 -11.97
C VAL A 62 8.26 3.33 -13.11
N GLN A 63 8.24 2.00 -13.16
CA GLN A 63 7.43 1.24 -14.11
C GLN A 63 6.53 0.25 -13.36
N PHE A 64 5.29 0.13 -13.82
CA PHE A 64 4.31 -0.82 -13.32
C PHE A 64 4.09 -1.89 -14.40
N VAL A 65 4.41 -3.14 -14.08
CA VAL A 65 4.26 -4.28 -14.98
C VAL A 65 3.20 -5.21 -14.42
N PHE A 66 2.12 -5.43 -15.16
CA PHE A 66 1.02 -6.32 -14.76
C PHE A 66 1.14 -7.67 -15.46
N ALA A 67 0.60 -8.72 -14.85
CA ALA A 67 0.62 -10.05 -15.47
C ALA A 67 -0.38 -10.17 -16.63
N GLY A 68 -1.51 -9.45 -16.52
CA GLY A 68 -2.57 -9.44 -17.53
C GLY A 68 -2.50 -8.22 -18.48
N PRO A 69 -3.17 -8.32 -19.65
CA PRO A 69 -3.27 -7.21 -20.60
C PRO A 69 -4.26 -6.11 -20.16
N THR A 70 -5.02 -6.34 -19.09
CA THR A 70 -6.05 -5.43 -18.56
C THR A 70 -5.74 -5.06 -17.13
N LEU A 71 -5.89 -3.78 -16.77
CA LEU A 71 -5.76 -3.32 -15.40
C LEU A 71 -6.92 -3.85 -14.52
N PRO A 72 -6.65 -4.28 -13.29
CA PRO A 72 -7.69 -4.60 -12.30
C PRO A 72 -8.61 -3.40 -12.03
N GLU A 73 -9.87 -3.69 -11.70
CA GLU A 73 -10.81 -2.66 -11.24
C GLU A 73 -10.32 -2.03 -9.93
N LEU A 74 -10.53 -0.72 -9.80
CA LEU A 74 -10.10 0.07 -8.65
C LEU A 74 -11.28 0.33 -7.71
N ASN A 75 -11.07 0.06 -6.43
CA ASN A 75 -12.02 0.40 -5.37
C ASN A 75 -11.71 1.78 -4.79
N ARG A 76 -12.71 2.66 -4.76
CA ARG A 76 -12.58 4.04 -4.29
C ARG A 76 -12.24 4.16 -2.81
N ASP A 77 -12.72 3.25 -1.97
CA ASP A 77 -12.47 3.27 -0.53
C ASP A 77 -10.99 2.99 -0.26
N TRP A 78 -10.40 2.02 -0.99
CA TRP A 78 -8.97 1.73 -0.91
C TRP A 78 -8.11 2.85 -1.46
N LEU A 79 -8.51 3.49 -2.56
CA LEU A 79 -7.80 4.67 -3.06
C LEU A 79 -7.79 5.81 -2.05
N THR A 80 -8.92 6.03 -1.36
CA THR A 80 -9.03 7.06 -0.31
C THR A 80 -8.10 6.74 0.85
N LEU A 81 -8.19 5.52 1.40
CA LEU A 81 -7.36 5.08 2.52
C LEU A 81 -5.85 5.13 2.20
N LEU A 82 -5.45 4.62 1.03
CA LEU A 82 -4.05 4.64 0.60
C LEU A 82 -3.55 6.07 0.37
N SER A 83 -4.39 6.95 -0.18
CA SER A 83 -4.04 8.37 -0.37
C SER A 83 -3.85 9.09 0.96
N GLU A 84 -4.73 8.84 1.93
CA GLU A 84 -4.60 9.38 3.29
C GLU A 84 -3.29 8.92 3.95
N ARG A 85 -2.98 7.62 3.88
CA ARG A 85 -1.72 7.06 4.40
C ARG A 85 -0.49 7.66 3.70
N ALA A 86 -0.54 7.83 2.38
CA ALA A 86 0.54 8.41 1.60
C ALA A 86 0.79 9.90 1.88
N ASN A 87 -0.18 10.60 2.47
CA ASN A 87 -0.04 11.98 2.92
C ASN A 87 0.50 12.10 4.36
N SER A 88 0.72 10.98 5.05
CA SER A 88 1.30 11.00 6.40
C SER A 88 2.80 11.31 6.37
N ASN A 89 3.33 11.90 7.45
CA ASN A 89 4.76 12.21 7.58
C ASN A 89 5.66 10.97 7.54
N SER A 90 5.14 9.79 7.88
CA SER A 90 5.88 8.52 7.83
C SER A 90 5.90 7.88 6.44
N GLY A 91 5.17 8.44 5.47
CA GLY A 91 4.93 7.81 4.17
C GLY A 91 3.82 6.75 4.20
N LEU A 92 3.65 6.06 3.08
CA LEU A 92 2.67 5.00 2.90
C LEU A 92 3.23 3.68 3.46
N MET A 93 2.78 3.30 4.66
CA MET A 93 2.98 1.95 5.20
C MET A 93 1.92 1.00 4.64
N LEU A 94 2.36 0.09 3.76
CA LEU A 94 1.53 -0.94 3.15
C LEU A 94 1.59 -2.22 4.00
N GLU A 95 0.68 -2.31 4.95
CA GLU A 95 0.56 -3.43 5.88
C GLU A 95 0.06 -4.71 5.20
N ASP A 96 0.46 -5.87 5.71
CA ASP A 96 0.07 -7.17 5.12
C ASP A 96 -1.45 -7.41 5.17
N ASP A 97 -2.11 -7.01 6.26
CA ASP A 97 -3.57 -7.12 6.39
C ASP A 97 -4.30 -6.30 5.31
N LEU A 98 -3.85 -5.05 5.08
CA LEU A 98 -4.41 -4.20 4.03
C LEU A 98 -4.21 -4.80 2.63
N ARG A 99 -3.04 -5.41 2.37
CA ARG A 99 -2.77 -6.10 1.10
C ARG A 99 -3.70 -7.30 0.91
N ALA A 100 -3.94 -8.07 1.98
CA ALA A 100 -4.86 -9.20 1.95
C ALA A 100 -6.30 -8.75 1.66
N GLU A 101 -6.76 -7.68 2.31
CA GLU A 101 -8.09 -7.10 2.08
C GLU A 101 -8.27 -6.59 0.64
N ILE A 102 -7.29 -5.86 0.11
CA ILE A 102 -7.31 -5.37 -1.27
C ILE A 102 -7.34 -6.54 -2.26
N ARG A 103 -6.60 -7.63 -1.98
CA ARG A 103 -6.58 -8.83 -2.82
C ARG A 103 -7.94 -9.53 -2.83
N GLU A 104 -8.57 -9.66 -1.66
CA GLU A 104 -9.75 -10.51 -1.47
C GLU A 104 -11.09 -9.84 -1.80
N GLU A 105 -11.16 -8.50 -1.92
CA GLU A 105 -12.37 -7.72 -2.24
C GLU A 105 -13.65 -8.22 -1.55
N VAL A 106 -13.84 -7.81 -0.30
CA VAL A 106 -15.18 -7.74 0.30
C VAL A 106 -15.66 -6.28 0.21
N PRO A 107 -16.60 -5.91 -0.69
CA PRO A 107 -17.11 -4.55 -0.72
C PRO A 107 -18.17 -4.30 0.37
N GLN A 108 -17.94 -3.21 1.10
CA GLN A 108 -18.74 -2.50 2.11
C GLN A 108 -18.91 -3.12 3.50
N GLY A 109 -18.14 -2.59 4.47
CA GLY A 109 -18.56 -2.51 5.87
C GLY A 109 -17.53 -2.77 6.97
N SER A 110 -16.30 -3.20 6.67
CA SER A 110 -15.39 -3.71 7.72
C SER A 110 -14.43 -2.71 8.36
N TYR A 111 -14.44 -1.42 7.99
CA TYR A 111 -13.67 -0.41 8.78
C TYR A 111 -14.26 -0.18 10.18
N ARG A 112 -15.33 -0.88 10.58
CA ARG A 112 -15.86 -0.82 11.94
C ARG A 112 -14.90 -1.49 12.95
N ALA A 113 -14.11 -0.60 13.57
CA ALA A 113 -13.79 -0.58 14.98
C ALA A 113 -12.94 -1.74 15.53
N SER A 114 -11.61 -1.62 15.41
CA SER A 114 -10.67 -2.37 16.25
C SER A 114 -9.50 -1.53 16.76
N LYS A 115 -9.75 -0.28 17.18
CA LYS A 115 -8.90 0.40 18.19
C LYS A 115 -9.76 1.12 19.23
N SER A 116 -10.51 0.35 20.01
CA SER A 116 -10.91 0.73 21.37
C SER A 116 -10.90 -0.48 22.29
N ARG A 117 -9.70 -0.99 22.56
CA ARG A 117 -9.42 -1.74 23.79
C ARG A 117 -8.02 -1.40 24.26
N ASN A 118 -7.89 -0.30 24.99
CA ASN A 118 -7.13 -0.35 26.24
C ASN A 118 -7.44 0.85 27.13
N GLY A 119 -7.90 0.56 28.34
CA GLY A 119 -8.28 1.56 29.34
C GLY A 119 -9.14 1.00 30.47
N LYS A 120 -8.90 -0.25 30.89
CA LYS A 120 -9.48 -0.79 32.12
C LYS A 120 -8.73 -0.14 33.28
N ARG A 121 -9.39 0.74 34.04
CA ARG A 121 -8.99 1.08 35.42
C ARG A 121 -9.98 0.38 36.37
N PRO A 122 -9.51 -0.33 37.40
CA PRO A 122 -10.39 -1.03 38.34
C PRO A 122 -11.00 -0.07 39.36
N ASP A 123 -12.12 -0.52 39.92
CA ASP A 123 -13.01 0.12 40.89
C ASP A 123 -12.32 0.63 42.16
N GLY A 124 -12.95 1.65 42.75
CA GLY A 124 -12.70 2.10 44.12
C GLY A 124 -13.92 2.87 44.65
N ALA A 125 -14.89 2.13 45.19
CA ALA A 125 -15.91 2.58 46.13
C ALA A 125 -15.78 1.76 47.41
#